data_AF-A0A950K9E4-F1
#
_entry.id   AF-A0A950K9E4-F1
#
_cell.length_a   1.000
_cell.length_b   1.000
_cell.length_c   1.000
_cell.angle_alpha   90.00
_cell.angle_beta   90.00
_cell.angle_gamma   90.00
#
_symmetry.space_group_name_H-M   'P 1'
#
loop_
_entity.id
_entity.type
_entity.pdbx_description
1 polymer ?
#
loop_
_entity_poly.entity_id
_entity_poly.type
_entity_poly.pdbx_seq_one_letter_code
_entity_poly.pdbx_strand_id
1 'polypeptide(L)'
;MTRALPLLLCLLAACVPSKRREVYSPTWLNSGEVLLLGRVKLTPPLAEEEQALSWLVSDWRGKVMVIVGDEPTPIARPFRTSEYSGRIEAPADAEYSVALPRQPFAIRGCVVPLDLSGPAADQALLPGGVRVDIRPDDVAVYIGTLHYRRDEFWNITGVSVEDDYDRVLAECRKRWGEPLTIRKALVSASDIPIRKR
;
A
#
# COMPACT_ATOMS: atom_id res chain seq x y z
N MET A 1 -7.14 -40.35 42.22
CA MET A 1 -7.68 -39.01 42.55
C MET A 1 -6.71 -37.95 42.04
N THR A 2 -7.18 -37.08 41.12
CA THR A 2 -6.83 -35.64 40.97
C THR A 2 -5.33 -35.24 40.89
N ARG A 3 -4.81 -34.50 39.91
CA ARG A 3 -5.40 -33.50 38.99
C ARG A 3 -4.57 -33.40 37.70
N ALA A 4 -5.26 -33.34 36.56
CA ALA A 4 -4.70 -32.80 35.33
C ALA A 4 -4.61 -31.27 35.45
N LEU A 5 -3.45 -30.70 35.11
CA LEU A 5 -3.22 -29.26 35.03
C LEU A 5 -3.42 -28.84 33.56
N PRO A 6 -4.47 -28.06 33.22
CA PRO A 6 -4.69 -27.69 31.83
C PRO A 6 -3.80 -26.50 31.46
N LEU A 7 -2.94 -26.76 30.47
CA LEU A 7 -2.68 -25.93 29.30
C LEU A 7 -3.04 -24.43 29.42
N LEU A 8 -2.10 -23.62 29.91
CA LEU A 8 -2.09 -22.17 29.72
C LEU A 8 -1.04 -21.83 28.65
N LEU A 9 -1.38 -22.08 27.39
CA LEU A 9 -0.48 -21.92 26.23
C LEU A 9 -1.24 -21.30 25.04
N CYS A 10 -2.00 -20.24 25.32
CA CYS A 10 -2.64 -19.43 24.30
C CYS A 10 -2.28 -17.95 24.52
N LEU A 11 -2.03 -17.24 23.41
CA LEU A 11 -1.99 -15.78 23.26
C LEU A 11 -0.62 -15.08 23.23
N LEU A 12 0.35 -15.63 22.50
CA LEU A 12 1.35 -14.81 21.80
C LEU A 12 1.12 -14.89 20.29
N ALA A 13 -0.13 -14.66 19.86
CA ALA A 13 -0.35 -14.23 18.50
C ALA A 13 0.16 -12.79 18.42
N ALA A 14 1.41 -12.62 17.99
CA ALA A 14 1.91 -11.31 17.59
C ALA A 14 0.98 -10.81 16.49
N CYS A 15 0.13 -9.82 16.81
CA CYS A 15 -0.74 -9.15 15.86
C CYS A 15 0.15 -8.43 14.85
N VAL A 16 0.54 -9.11 13.77
CA VAL A 16 1.01 -8.44 12.56
C VAL A 16 -0.14 -7.52 12.14
N PRO A 17 0.10 -6.21 12.02
CA PRO A 17 -0.94 -5.27 11.62
C PRO A 17 -1.59 -5.75 10.31
N SER A 18 -2.92 -5.78 10.27
CA SER A 18 -3.64 -6.32 9.12
C SER A 18 -3.38 -5.48 7.86
N LYS A 19 -3.20 -6.12 6.71
CA LYS A 19 -3.17 -5.44 5.41
C LYS A 19 -4.59 -5.28 4.85
N ARG A 20 -4.76 -4.40 3.86
CA ARG A 20 -5.98 -4.38 3.05
C ARG A 20 -6.10 -5.66 2.24
N ARG A 21 -7.34 -6.11 2.09
CA ARG A 21 -7.67 -7.32 1.34
C ARG A 21 -7.53 -7.04 -0.14
N GLU A 22 -6.74 -7.85 -0.82
CA GLU A 22 -6.63 -7.85 -2.28
C GLU A 22 -7.94 -8.35 -2.91
N VAL A 23 -8.32 -7.72 -4.01
CA VAL A 23 -9.58 -8.00 -4.72
C VAL A 23 -9.24 -8.46 -6.13
N TYR A 24 -9.60 -9.70 -6.44
CA TYR A 24 -9.40 -10.31 -7.75
C TYR A 24 -10.67 -10.35 -8.60
N SER A 25 -11.81 -9.97 -8.01
CA SER A 25 -13.10 -9.79 -8.68
C SER A 25 -13.93 -8.72 -7.96
N PRO A 26 -14.59 -7.78 -8.66
CA PRO A 26 -15.47 -6.79 -8.04
C PRO A 26 -16.61 -7.42 -7.23
N THR A 27 -17.03 -8.64 -7.58
CA THR A 27 -18.06 -9.41 -6.85
C THR A 27 -17.63 -9.81 -5.43
N TRP A 28 -16.34 -9.65 -5.08
CA TRP A 28 -15.82 -9.94 -3.75
C TRP A 28 -15.89 -8.72 -2.81
N LEU A 29 -16.43 -7.59 -3.26
CA LEU A 29 -16.66 -6.42 -2.41
C LEU A 29 -17.90 -6.62 -1.55
N ASN A 30 -17.81 -6.21 -0.30
CA ASN A 30 -18.96 -6.06 0.58
C ASN A 30 -19.70 -4.74 0.26
N SER A 31 -20.96 -4.63 0.71
CA SER A 31 -21.83 -3.47 0.40
C SER A 31 -21.29 -2.11 0.86
N GLY A 32 -20.44 -2.09 1.90
CA GLY A 32 -19.78 -0.90 2.43
C GLY A 32 -18.36 -0.66 1.91
N GLU A 33 -17.91 -1.44 0.92
CA GLU A 33 -16.57 -1.33 0.35
C GLU A 33 -16.56 -0.67 -1.03
N VAL A 34 -15.39 -0.16 -1.40
CA VAL A 34 -15.04 0.33 -2.73
C VAL A 34 -13.77 -0.39 -3.19
N LEU A 35 -13.67 -0.65 -4.49
CA LEU A 35 -12.44 -1.15 -5.10
C LEU A 35 -11.47 0.00 -5.35
N LEU A 36 -10.30 -0.03 -4.72
CA LEU A 36 -9.21 0.88 -5.03
C LEU A 36 -8.27 0.25 -6.06
N LEU A 37 -7.95 1.01 -7.10
CA LEU A 37 -6.97 0.66 -8.14
C LEU A 37 -5.85 1.69 -8.15
N GLY A 38 -4.62 1.21 -8.16
CA GLY A 38 -3.43 2.06 -8.26
C GLY A 38 -2.20 1.27 -8.63
N ARG A 39 -1.09 1.98 -8.78
CA ARG A 39 0.24 1.42 -9.02
C ARG A 39 1.28 2.25 -8.28
N VAL A 40 2.32 1.60 -7.77
CA VAL A 40 3.52 2.29 -7.29
C VAL A 40 4.69 1.91 -8.20
N LYS A 41 5.29 2.92 -8.82
CA LYS A 41 6.40 2.78 -9.76
C LYS A 41 7.65 3.42 -9.19
N LEU A 42 8.78 2.73 -9.31
CA LEU A 42 10.08 3.19 -8.86
C LEU A 42 11.01 3.34 -10.07
N THR A 43 11.80 4.40 -10.11
CA THR A 43 12.86 4.58 -11.10
C THR A 43 14.15 5.03 -10.42
N PRO A 44 15.22 4.20 -10.43
CA PRO A 44 15.27 2.84 -11.00
C PRO A 44 14.29 1.87 -10.30
N PRO A 45 13.86 0.79 -10.99
CA PRO A 45 13.01 -0.26 -10.41
C PRO A 45 13.61 -0.82 -9.12
N LEU A 46 12.78 -1.42 -8.27
CA LEU A 46 13.25 -2.15 -7.09
C LEU A 46 13.89 -3.45 -7.54
N ALA A 47 15.20 -3.59 -7.32
CA ALA A 47 15.90 -4.83 -7.54
C ALA A 47 15.67 -5.79 -6.37
N GLU A 48 15.74 -7.10 -6.63
CA GLU A 48 15.46 -8.13 -5.63
C GLU A 48 16.49 -8.09 -4.49
N GLU A 49 17.74 -7.77 -4.82
CA GLU A 49 18.88 -7.72 -3.90
C GLU A 49 18.82 -6.52 -2.96
N GLU A 50 18.01 -5.50 -3.27
CA GLU A 50 17.80 -4.34 -2.38
C GLU A 50 16.95 -4.69 -1.15
N GLN A 51 16.36 -5.89 -1.10
CA GLN A 51 15.53 -6.36 0.01
C GLN A 51 16.10 -7.63 0.67
N ALA A 52 16.92 -7.42 1.70
CA ALA A 52 17.45 -8.45 2.59
C ALA A 52 16.42 -8.83 3.67
N LEU A 53 15.32 -9.47 3.24
CA LEU A 53 14.22 -9.87 4.13
C LEU A 53 14.35 -11.31 4.61
N SER A 54 14.13 -11.51 5.92
CA SER A 54 14.06 -12.85 6.52
C SER A 54 12.86 -13.64 6.02
N TRP A 55 12.87 -14.96 6.23
CA TRP A 55 11.78 -15.84 5.81
C TRP A 55 10.43 -15.50 6.48
N LEU A 56 10.43 -14.85 7.65
CA LEU A 56 9.20 -14.47 8.35
C LEU A 56 8.42 -13.36 7.63
N VAL A 57 9.09 -12.58 6.79
CA VAL A 57 8.53 -11.44 6.05
C VAL A 57 8.84 -11.55 4.55
N SER A 58 9.04 -12.77 4.05
CA SER A 58 9.35 -13.04 2.65
C SER A 58 8.27 -12.52 1.69
N ASP A 59 7.01 -12.51 2.12
CA ASP A 59 5.86 -11.99 1.36
C ASP A 59 5.94 -10.48 1.09
N TRP A 60 6.87 -9.74 1.73
CA TRP A 60 7.09 -8.31 1.50
C TRP A 60 8.12 -8.04 0.39
N ARG A 61 8.81 -9.09 -0.08
CA ARG A 61 9.76 -8.99 -1.18
C ARG A 61 9.04 -8.56 -2.47
N GLY A 62 9.65 -7.66 -3.22
CA GLY A 62 9.09 -7.03 -4.41
C GLY A 62 7.91 -6.10 -4.14
N LYS A 63 7.63 -5.73 -2.88
CA LYS A 63 6.47 -4.91 -2.52
C LYS A 63 6.85 -3.58 -1.88
N VAL A 64 6.01 -2.60 -2.16
CA VAL A 64 5.97 -1.29 -1.53
C VAL A 64 4.75 -1.22 -0.61
N MET A 65 4.95 -0.88 0.64
CA MET A 65 3.87 -0.77 1.63
C MET A 65 3.28 0.63 1.57
N VAL A 66 2.11 0.80 0.95
CA VAL A 66 1.40 2.09 0.97
C VAL A 66 0.73 2.26 2.33
N ILE A 67 1.14 3.29 3.05
CA ILE A 67 0.65 3.59 4.39
C ILE A 67 -0.57 4.50 4.24
N VAL A 68 -1.69 4.06 4.79
CA VAL A 68 -2.96 4.79 4.74
C VAL A 68 -3.36 5.26 6.13
N GLY A 69 -4.20 6.29 6.20
CA GLY A 69 -4.80 6.79 7.43
C GLY A 69 -5.96 7.73 7.13
N ASP A 70 -6.51 8.36 8.15
CA ASP A 70 -7.62 9.30 7.98
C ASP A 70 -7.16 10.71 7.58
N GLU A 71 -5.95 11.08 8.03
CA GLU A 71 -5.35 12.39 7.83
C GLU A 71 -4.17 12.34 6.84
N PRO A 72 -3.99 13.37 5.99
CA PRO A 72 -2.90 13.49 5.02
C PRO A 72 -1.56 13.86 5.68
N THR A 73 -1.25 13.27 6.82
CA THR A 73 -0.01 13.50 7.56
C THR A 73 1.08 12.58 7.01
N PRO A 74 2.15 13.12 6.40
CA PRO A 74 3.24 12.31 5.87
C PRO A 74 3.85 11.39 6.93
N ILE A 75 4.28 10.20 6.51
CA ILE A 75 5.08 9.32 7.38
C ILE A 75 6.39 10.02 7.76
N ALA A 76 6.81 9.86 9.01
CA ALA A 76 8.03 10.44 9.55
C ALA A 76 8.78 9.42 10.39
N ARG A 77 10.08 9.67 10.61
CA ARG A 77 10.88 8.86 11.54
C ARG A 77 10.71 9.37 12.98
N PRO A 78 10.71 8.48 13.99
CA PRO A 78 10.74 7.02 13.87
C PRO A 78 9.39 6.44 13.42
N PHE A 79 9.43 5.52 12.43
CA PHE A 79 8.24 4.84 11.92
C PHE A 79 7.92 3.64 12.83
N ARG A 80 6.70 3.55 13.34
CA ARG A 80 6.30 2.51 14.33
C ARG A 80 5.59 1.35 13.64
N THR A 81 5.73 0.13 14.18
CA THR A 81 5.04 -1.06 13.65
C THR A 81 3.53 -0.87 13.55
N SER A 82 2.90 -0.17 14.51
CA SER A 82 1.46 0.12 14.48
C SER A 82 1.01 0.92 13.26
N GLU A 83 1.92 1.67 12.62
CA GLU A 83 1.62 2.45 11.42
C GLU A 83 1.46 1.59 10.17
N TYR A 84 1.81 0.31 10.20
CA TYR A 84 1.51 -0.65 9.13
C TYR A 84 0.06 -1.15 9.14
N SER A 85 -0.76 -0.72 10.10
CA SER A 85 -2.16 -1.14 10.20
C SER A 85 -2.97 -0.64 9.00
N GLY A 86 -3.70 -1.55 8.37
CA GLY A 86 -4.50 -1.25 7.18
C GLY A 86 -3.67 -0.86 5.96
N ARG A 87 -2.36 -1.15 5.93
CA ARG A 87 -1.49 -0.86 4.77
C ARG A 87 -1.97 -1.60 3.51
N ILE A 88 -1.59 -1.07 2.36
CA ILE A 88 -1.71 -1.78 1.09
C ILE A 88 -0.31 -2.33 0.75
N GLU A 89 -0.23 -3.63 0.45
CA GLU A 89 1.01 -4.23 -0.03
C GLU A 89 1.00 -4.20 -1.57
N ALA A 90 1.48 -3.09 -2.14
CA ALA A 90 1.51 -2.90 -3.59
C ALA A 90 2.72 -3.64 -4.18
N PRO A 91 2.57 -4.50 -5.20
CA PRO A 91 3.72 -4.98 -5.95
C PRO A 91 4.44 -3.79 -6.60
N ALA A 92 5.78 -3.78 -6.53
CA ALA A 92 6.56 -2.74 -7.17
C ALA A 92 6.39 -2.81 -8.70
N ASP A 93 6.10 -1.67 -9.31
CA ASP A 93 5.93 -1.52 -10.75
C ASP A 93 4.78 -2.33 -11.37
N ALA A 94 3.80 -2.76 -10.58
CA ALA A 94 2.57 -3.40 -11.07
C ALA A 94 1.31 -2.85 -10.38
N GLU A 95 0.17 -3.09 -11.01
CA GLU A 95 -1.14 -2.69 -10.50
C GLU A 95 -1.52 -3.50 -9.27
N TYR A 96 -2.18 -2.83 -8.32
CA TYR A 96 -2.86 -3.48 -7.21
C TYR A 96 -4.35 -3.12 -7.20
N SER A 97 -5.12 -4.04 -6.65
CA SER A 97 -6.56 -3.92 -6.48
C SER A 97 -6.94 -4.35 -5.07
N VAL A 98 -7.50 -3.44 -4.26
CA VAL A 98 -7.81 -3.72 -2.86
C VAL A 98 -9.19 -3.20 -2.45
N ALA A 99 -9.77 -3.84 -1.44
CA ALA A 99 -10.99 -3.37 -0.81
C ALA A 99 -10.68 -2.31 0.26
N LEU A 100 -11.44 -1.21 0.22
CA LEU A 100 -11.41 -0.16 1.24
C LEU A 100 -12.84 0.16 1.71
N PRO A 101 -13.02 0.64 2.97
CA PRO A 101 -14.27 1.22 3.38
C PRO A 101 -14.66 2.38 2.46
N ARG A 102 -15.95 2.55 2.19
CA ARG A 102 -16.46 3.63 1.32
C ARG A 102 -16.48 4.98 2.03
N GLN A 103 -15.30 5.48 2.35
CA GLN A 103 -15.07 6.79 2.98
C GLN A 103 -13.74 7.37 2.48
N PRO A 104 -13.59 8.71 2.47
CA PRO A 104 -12.31 9.33 2.17
C PRO A 104 -11.21 8.84 3.11
N PHE A 105 -9.99 8.73 2.58
CA PHE A 105 -8.81 8.37 3.36
C PHE A 105 -7.61 9.15 2.83
N ALA A 106 -6.45 8.96 3.44
CA ALA A 106 -5.20 9.54 3.01
C ALA A 106 -4.13 8.49 2.78
N ILE A 107 -3.30 8.72 1.76
CA ILE A 107 -2.02 8.04 1.58
C ILE A 107 -0.97 8.89 2.28
N ARG A 108 -0.47 8.38 3.42
CA ARG A 108 0.54 9.05 4.25
C ARG A 108 1.95 8.94 3.65
N GLY A 109 2.16 8.02 2.73
CA GLY A 109 3.45 7.75 2.09
C GLY A 109 3.57 6.27 1.81
N CYS A 110 4.77 5.83 1.47
CA CYS A 110 5.05 4.41 1.33
C CYS A 110 6.32 4.01 2.05
N VAL A 111 6.42 2.73 2.38
CA VAL A 111 7.60 2.14 3.01
C VAL A 111 8.10 1.00 2.14
N VAL A 112 9.38 1.04 1.78
CA VAL A 112 10.08 -0.09 1.19
C VAL A 112 10.95 -0.71 2.27
N PRO A 113 10.64 -1.94 2.75
CA PRO A 113 11.51 -2.62 3.70
C PRO A 113 12.78 -3.06 2.97
N LEU A 114 13.95 -2.63 3.46
CA LEU A 114 15.26 -2.95 2.85
C LEU A 114 15.94 -4.07 3.63
N ASP A 115 16.05 -3.92 4.95
CA ASP A 115 16.63 -4.93 5.82
C ASP A 115 15.88 -4.95 7.16
N LEU A 116 15.31 -6.11 7.51
CA LEU A 116 14.59 -6.32 8.78
C LEU A 116 15.29 -7.34 9.67
N SER A 117 16.54 -7.70 9.37
CA SER A 117 17.32 -8.71 10.09
C SER A 117 18.04 -8.15 11.33
N GLY A 118 18.31 -6.84 11.37
CA GLY A 118 18.99 -6.16 12.46
C GLY A 118 18.08 -5.63 13.58
N PRO A 119 18.65 -5.13 14.69
CA PRO A 119 17.89 -4.54 15.80
C PRO A 119 17.17 -3.24 15.42
N ALA A 120 17.57 -2.60 14.31
CA ALA A 120 16.87 -1.50 13.69
C ALA A 120 16.45 -1.92 12.28
N ALA A 121 15.16 -1.79 11.98
CA ALA A 121 14.65 -1.99 10.63
C ALA A 121 15.18 -0.90 9.70
N ASP A 122 15.86 -1.29 8.62
CA ASP A 122 16.18 -0.40 7.52
C ASP A 122 15.05 -0.38 6.49
N GLN A 123 14.64 0.83 6.16
CA GLN A 123 13.43 1.12 5.40
C GLN A 123 13.59 2.42 4.62
N ALA A 124 13.30 2.40 3.33
CA ALA A 124 13.12 3.63 2.59
C ALA A 124 11.70 4.17 2.83
N LEU A 125 11.60 5.48 3.09
CA LEU A 125 10.33 6.18 3.20
C LEU A 125 10.10 6.99 1.93
N LEU A 126 9.03 6.67 1.21
CA LEU A 126 8.57 7.41 0.06
C LEU A 126 7.57 8.48 0.53
N PRO A 127 7.70 9.74 0.05
CA PRO A 127 6.83 10.82 0.47
C PRO A 127 5.37 10.55 0.10
N GLY A 128 4.46 11.14 0.88
CA GLY A 128 3.02 11.12 0.65
C GLY A 128 2.39 12.27 1.41
N GLY A 129 1.20 12.06 1.96
CA GLY A 129 0.42 13.11 2.60
C GLY A 129 -0.67 13.66 1.68
N VAL A 130 -1.31 12.77 0.92
CA VAL A 130 -2.38 13.13 -0.03
C VAL A 130 -3.69 12.51 0.39
N ARG A 131 -4.78 13.26 0.22
CA ARG A 131 -6.13 12.75 0.44
C ARG A 131 -6.64 12.10 -0.83
N VAL A 132 -7.31 10.96 -0.67
CA VAL A 132 -8.06 10.29 -1.72
C VAL A 132 -9.54 10.52 -1.44
N ASP A 133 -10.21 11.21 -2.36
CA ASP A 133 -11.66 11.39 -2.32
C ASP A 133 -12.34 10.07 -2.70
N ILE A 134 -13.13 9.51 -1.80
CA ILE A 134 -14.02 8.38 -2.04
C ILE A 134 -15.44 8.84 -1.74
N ARG A 135 -16.32 8.67 -2.72
CA ARG A 135 -17.71 9.12 -2.68
C ARG A 135 -18.64 7.97 -2.30
N PRO A 136 -19.81 8.26 -1.71
CA PRO A 136 -20.76 7.22 -1.27
C PRO A 136 -21.31 6.32 -2.39
N ASP A 137 -21.26 6.77 -3.64
CA ASP A 137 -21.72 6.06 -4.84
C ASP A 137 -20.58 5.37 -5.62
N ASP A 138 -19.33 5.49 -5.16
CA ASP A 138 -18.21 4.84 -5.83
C ASP A 138 -18.24 3.32 -5.68
N VAL A 139 -18.16 2.65 -6.83
CA VAL A 139 -17.97 1.19 -6.93
C VAL A 139 -16.48 0.87 -7.03
N ALA A 140 -15.75 1.62 -7.87
CA ALA A 140 -14.32 1.51 -8.04
C ALA A 140 -13.69 2.88 -8.25
N VAL A 141 -12.49 3.08 -7.72
CA VAL A 141 -11.73 4.32 -7.80
C VAL A 141 -10.31 4.04 -8.26
N TYR A 142 -9.87 4.75 -9.30
CA TYR A 142 -8.49 4.77 -9.76
C TYR A 142 -7.78 6.03 -9.27
N ILE A 143 -6.65 5.86 -8.57
CA ILE A 143 -5.91 6.97 -7.97
C ILE A 143 -4.66 7.40 -8.75
N GLY A 144 -4.36 6.75 -9.87
CA GLY A 144 -3.14 7.02 -10.64
C GLY A 144 -2.01 6.01 -10.36
N THR A 145 -0.93 6.20 -11.09
CA THR A 145 0.37 5.57 -10.84
C THR A 145 1.23 6.54 -10.04
N LEU A 146 1.54 6.21 -8.77
CA LEU A 146 2.48 6.96 -7.96
C LEU A 146 3.91 6.63 -8.43
N HIS A 147 4.54 7.55 -9.15
CA HIS A 147 5.86 7.36 -9.71
C HIS A 147 6.91 8.11 -8.89
N TYR A 148 7.79 7.35 -8.23
CA TYR A 148 8.91 7.89 -7.47
C TYR A 148 10.21 7.70 -8.26
N ARG A 149 10.97 8.78 -8.40
CA ARG A 149 12.35 8.76 -8.86
C ARG A 149 13.27 8.78 -7.65
N ARG A 150 14.29 7.93 -7.65
CA ARG A 150 15.26 7.78 -6.54
C ARG A 150 16.69 7.71 -7.05
N ASP A 151 17.64 8.00 -6.19
CA ASP A 151 19.06 7.68 -6.41
C ASP A 151 19.43 6.32 -5.78
N GLU A 152 20.71 5.96 -5.88
CA GLU A 152 21.28 4.73 -5.32
C GLU A 152 21.27 4.68 -3.78
N PHE A 153 21.06 5.82 -3.11
CA PHE A 153 20.99 5.95 -1.66
C PHE A 153 19.56 6.06 -1.14
N TRP A 154 18.56 5.71 -1.97
CA TRP A 154 17.13 5.82 -1.65
C TRP A 154 16.66 7.26 -1.33
N ASN A 155 17.38 8.29 -1.79
CA ASN A 155 16.85 9.65 -1.77
C ASN A 155 15.84 9.82 -2.89
N ILE A 156 14.64 10.31 -2.56
CA ILE A 156 13.60 10.56 -3.55
C ILE A 156 13.87 11.90 -4.24
N THR A 157 14.21 11.83 -5.53
CA THR A 157 14.60 12.96 -6.37
C THR A 157 13.41 13.54 -7.14
N GLY A 158 12.28 12.84 -7.18
CA GLY A 158 11.07 13.32 -7.81
C GLY A 158 9.86 12.43 -7.53
N VAL A 159 8.68 13.05 -7.59
CA VAL A 159 7.39 12.38 -7.49
C VAL A 159 6.50 12.90 -8.60
N SER A 160 5.82 11.99 -9.29
CA SER A 160 4.79 12.31 -10.28
C SER A 160 3.63 11.34 -10.14
N VAL A 161 2.46 11.77 -10.63
CA VAL A 161 1.29 10.90 -10.75
C VAL A 161 1.01 10.75 -12.24
N GLU A 162 1.10 9.52 -12.75
CA GLU A 162 0.79 9.20 -14.15
C GLU A 162 -0.69 8.74 -14.23
N ASP A 163 -1.42 9.25 -15.22
CA ASP A 163 -2.82 8.85 -15.49
C ASP A 163 -2.84 7.77 -16.57
N ASP A 164 -2.70 6.51 -16.15
CA ASP A 164 -2.77 5.32 -17.00
C ASP A 164 -4.19 4.75 -17.11
N TYR A 165 -5.22 5.56 -16.87
CA TYR A 165 -6.59 5.07 -16.68
C TYR A 165 -7.11 4.21 -17.84
N ASP A 166 -6.85 4.59 -19.09
CA ASP A 166 -7.35 3.83 -20.25
C ASP A 166 -6.75 2.43 -20.30
N ARG A 167 -5.46 2.30 -19.96
CA ARG A 167 -4.77 1.00 -19.83
C ARG A 167 -5.36 0.19 -18.68
N VAL A 168 -5.51 0.80 -17.51
CA VAL A 168 -6.09 0.14 -16.32
C VAL A 168 -7.52 -0.33 -16.58
N LEU A 169 -8.34 0.50 -17.25
CA LEU A 169 -9.70 0.17 -17.63
C LEU A 169 -9.74 -1.01 -18.60
N ALA A 170 -8.85 -1.04 -19.60
CA ALA A 170 -8.73 -2.16 -20.53
C ALA A 170 -8.31 -3.46 -19.81
N GLU A 171 -7.37 -3.39 -18.88
CA GLU A 171 -6.94 -4.52 -18.05
C GLU A 171 -8.07 -5.02 -17.14
N CYS A 172 -8.81 -4.12 -16.49
CA CYS A 172 -9.97 -4.47 -15.67
C CYS A 172 -11.05 -5.18 -16.49
N ARG A 173 -11.36 -4.66 -17.68
CA ARG A 173 -12.32 -5.31 -18.61
C ARG A 173 -11.83 -6.69 -19.05
N LYS A 174 -10.54 -6.84 -19.35
CA LYS A 174 -9.94 -8.14 -19.70
C LYS A 174 -10.01 -9.11 -18.52
N ARG A 175 -9.80 -8.63 -17.29
CA ARG A 175 -9.74 -9.46 -16.08
C ARG A 175 -11.11 -9.89 -15.58
N TRP A 176 -12.11 -9.02 -15.67
CA TRP A 176 -13.42 -9.22 -15.01
C TRP A 176 -14.61 -9.33 -15.97
N GLY A 177 -14.46 -9.00 -17.25
CA GLY A 177 -15.49 -9.18 -18.28
C GLY A 177 -16.70 -8.24 -18.19
N GLU A 178 -17.07 -7.75 -17.00
CA GLU A 178 -18.21 -6.86 -16.81
C GLU A 178 -17.84 -5.37 -16.95
N PRO A 179 -18.79 -4.52 -17.37
CA PRO A 179 -18.61 -3.08 -17.38
C PRO A 179 -18.55 -2.55 -15.94
N LEU A 180 -17.34 -2.44 -15.40
CA LEU A 180 -17.09 -1.77 -14.12
C LEU A 180 -16.99 -0.25 -14.33
N THR A 181 -17.83 0.51 -13.62
CA THR A 181 -17.69 1.97 -13.54
C THR A 181 -16.55 2.31 -12.59
N ILE A 182 -15.43 2.80 -13.15
CA ILE A 182 -14.25 3.23 -12.38
C ILE A 182 -14.21 4.76 -12.41
N ARG A 183 -14.25 5.40 -11.26
CA ARG A 183 -14.06 6.85 -11.16
C ARG A 183 -12.59 7.20 -11.05
N LYS A 184 -12.13 8.23 -11.76
CA LYS A 184 -10.83 8.83 -11.49
C LYS A 184 -10.88 9.66 -10.20
N ALA A 185 -9.98 9.35 -9.27
CA ALA A 185 -9.67 10.17 -8.09
C ALA A 185 -8.15 10.37 -8.03
N LEU A 186 -7.60 10.93 -9.12
CA LEU A 186 -6.16 11.13 -9.23
C LEU A 186 -5.66 11.97 -8.07
N VAL A 187 -4.65 11.45 -7.37
CA VAL A 187 -3.91 12.21 -6.37
C VAL A 187 -3.04 13.26 -7.08
N SER A 188 -2.85 14.43 -6.48
CA SER A 188 -1.96 15.45 -7.06
C SER A 188 -0.53 15.28 -6.56
N ALA A 189 0.44 15.35 -7.47
CA ALA A 189 1.86 15.37 -7.12
C ALA A 189 2.28 16.67 -6.40
N SER A 190 1.60 17.80 -6.66
CA SER A 190 1.84 19.08 -5.94
C SER A 190 1.62 18.96 -4.44
N ASP A 191 0.78 18.00 -4.06
CA ASP A 191 0.35 17.79 -2.67
C ASP A 191 1.26 16.80 -1.96
N ILE A 192 2.24 16.21 -2.66
CA ILE A 192 3.26 15.31 -2.08
C ILE A 192 4.53 16.13 -1.81
N PRO A 193 4.77 16.57 -0.56
CA PRO A 193 5.99 17.30 -0.21
C PRO A 193 7.23 16.41 -0.34
N ILE A 194 8.18 16.81 -1.20
CA ILE A 194 9.53 16.24 -1.21
C ILE A 194 10.35 16.97 -0.14
N ARG A 195 10.57 16.31 1.00
CA ARG A 195 11.47 16.84 2.03
C ARG A 195 12.91 16.56 1.61
N LYS A 196 13.71 17.62 1.42
CA LYS A 196 15.16 17.50 1.36
C LYS A 196 15.64 17.12 2.78
N ARG A 197 16.34 16.00 2.89
CA ARG A 197 16.99 15.61 4.15
C ARG A 197 18.19 16.50 4.44
#